data_AF-A4H6Q9-F1
#
_entry.id   AF-A4H6Q9-F1
#
_cell.length_a   1.000
_cell.length_b   1.000
_cell.length_c   1.000
_cell.angle_alpha   90.00
_cell.angle_beta   90.00
_cell.angle_gamma   90.00
#
_symmetry.space_group_name_H-M   'P 1'
#
loop_
_entity.id
_entity.type
_entity.pdbx_description
1 polymer ?
#
loop_
_entity_poly.entity_id
_entity_poly.type
_entity_poly.pdbx_seq_one_letter_code
_entity_poly.pdbx_strand_id
1 'polypeptide(L)'
;MTDVACMVYSGLGGVIMVCLLGVVTLGFFISTYYYRRECLRTEKRPPRVVCFDLLKMVTAGFVASLANYTFTAKVTWAAGGITVRNKPLEGIGWYGAISVVDVLIGTPLSIAIGRLINRTCQLLEKQMRTPSPLKVTIHQNTIYGKYSDEHDSTCDYRDFVPPVRWVWWYSQTVTWTWACVLGETISGLIVLYSFLLVKSVWNPVAWIAVMISFWNVNCLLKQYVVVLFGRTILSYLRLALIDFFNKYTQRTPAWPPP
;
A
#
# COMPACT_ATOMS: atom_id res chain seq x y z
N MET A 1 13.48 -22.89 -26.98
CA MET A 1 12.79 -22.53 -25.72
C MET A 1 13.47 -21.27 -25.20
N THR A 2 12.75 -20.16 -25.11
CA THR A 2 13.27 -18.95 -24.49
C THR A 2 13.45 -19.22 -23.01
N ASP A 3 14.68 -19.22 -22.52
CA ASP A 3 14.97 -19.20 -21.09
C ASP A 3 14.28 -17.96 -20.52
N VAL A 4 13.17 -18.17 -19.81
CA VAL A 4 12.44 -17.08 -19.18
C VAL A 4 13.32 -16.56 -18.05
N ALA A 5 13.98 -15.43 -18.30
CA ALA A 5 14.74 -14.70 -17.30
C ALA A 5 13.92 -14.58 -16.00
N CYS A 6 14.56 -14.77 -14.85
CA CYS A 6 13.92 -14.92 -13.53
C CYS A 6 12.69 -14.03 -13.35
N MET A 7 11.49 -14.63 -13.34
CA MET A 7 10.22 -13.93 -13.19
C MET A 7 9.72 -14.07 -11.74
N VAL A 8 9.05 -13.04 -11.22
CA VAL A 8 8.42 -13.13 -9.88
C VAL A 8 7.09 -13.85 -10.00
N TYR A 9 6.78 -14.68 -9.01
CA TYR A 9 5.51 -15.38 -8.89
C TYR A 9 5.17 -16.40 -9.99
N SER A 10 6.17 -16.99 -10.65
CA SER A 10 5.92 -18.07 -11.61
C SER A 10 5.66 -19.41 -10.91
N GLY A 11 4.62 -20.12 -11.37
CA GLY A 11 4.27 -21.47 -10.91
C GLY A 11 3.88 -21.57 -9.43
N LEU A 12 3.98 -22.80 -8.88
CA LEU A 12 3.61 -23.10 -7.50
C LEU A 12 4.46 -22.32 -6.47
N GLY A 13 5.74 -22.09 -6.78
CA GLY A 13 6.65 -21.31 -5.93
C GLY A 13 6.19 -19.87 -5.73
N GLY A 14 5.60 -19.26 -6.76
CA GLY A 14 4.99 -17.95 -6.67
C GLY A 14 3.83 -17.87 -5.69
N VAL A 15 2.92 -18.84 -5.76
CA VAL A 15 1.76 -18.94 -4.85
C VAL A 15 2.23 -19.06 -3.41
N ILE A 16 3.22 -19.92 -3.15
CA ILE A 16 3.81 -20.10 -1.82
C ILE A 16 4.40 -18.78 -1.30
N MET A 17 5.14 -18.04 -2.15
CA MET A 17 5.73 -16.75 -1.75
C MET A 17 4.68 -15.69 -1.42
N VAL A 18 3.57 -15.60 -2.18
CA VAL A 18 2.46 -14.68 -1.87
C VAL A 18 1.79 -15.06 -0.55
N CYS A 19 1.54 -16.35 -0.32
CA CYS A 19 0.95 -16.83 0.92
C CYS A 19 1.85 -16.54 2.13
N LEU A 20 3.15 -16.84 2.02
CA LEU A 20 4.13 -16.56 3.07
C LEU A 20 4.22 -15.06 3.36
N LEU A 21 4.29 -14.23 2.32
CA LEU A 21 4.29 -12.76 2.48
C LEU A 21 3.02 -12.28 3.18
N GLY A 22 1.85 -12.83 2.82
CA GLY A 22 0.57 -12.53 3.46
C GLY A 22 0.57 -12.89 4.95
N VAL A 23 1.04 -14.09 5.30
CA VAL A 23 1.15 -14.56 6.69
C VAL A 23 2.11 -13.70 7.50
N VAL A 24 3.30 -13.42 6.98
CA VAL A 24 4.32 -12.59 7.65
C VAL A 24 3.77 -11.17 7.86
N THR A 25 3.14 -10.59 6.85
CA THR A 25 2.56 -9.25 6.93
C THR A 25 1.44 -9.21 7.98
N LEU A 26 0.48 -10.14 7.92
CA LEU A 26 -0.61 -10.24 8.89
C LEU A 26 -0.11 -10.45 10.32
N GLY A 27 0.81 -11.39 10.53
CA GLY A 27 1.39 -11.67 11.83
C GLY A 27 2.11 -10.46 12.41
N PHE A 28 2.82 -9.71 11.56
CA PHE A 28 3.47 -8.46 11.95
C PHE A 28 2.46 -7.39 12.40
N PHE A 29 1.39 -7.17 11.63
CA PHE A 29 0.35 -6.21 11.98
C PHE A 29 -0.36 -6.56 13.29
N ILE A 30 -0.74 -7.82 13.44
CA ILE A 30 -1.42 -8.32 14.64
C ILE A 30 -0.50 -8.14 15.86
N SER A 31 0.77 -8.52 15.73
CA SER A 31 1.78 -8.35 16.79
C SER A 31 1.97 -6.88 17.16
N THR A 32 2.09 -6.00 16.16
CA THR A 32 2.24 -4.55 16.37
C THR A 32 1.02 -3.96 17.07
N TYR A 33 -0.18 -4.40 16.71
CA TYR A 33 -1.42 -3.97 17.37
C TYR A 33 -1.43 -4.36 18.85
N TYR A 34 -1.18 -5.64 19.17
CA TYR A 34 -1.17 -6.10 20.56
C TYR A 34 -0.04 -5.46 21.38
N TYR A 35 1.13 -5.25 20.78
CA TYR A 35 2.21 -4.52 21.43
C TYR A 35 1.82 -3.07 21.76
N ARG A 36 1.18 -2.36 20.82
CA ARG A 36 0.70 -0.99 21.05
C ARG A 36 -0.46 -0.92 22.06
N ARG A 37 -1.30 -1.96 22.12
CA ARG A 37 -2.47 -2.06 23.02
C ARG A 37 -2.07 -2.43 24.44
N GLU A 38 -1.38 -3.54 24.62
CA GLU A 38 -1.09 -4.13 25.93
C GLU A 38 0.18 -3.55 26.56
N CYS A 39 1.26 -3.38 25.78
CA CYS A 39 2.54 -2.91 26.31
C CYS A 39 2.62 -1.38 26.35
N LEU A 40 2.36 -0.71 25.23
CA LEU A 40 2.51 0.75 25.14
C LEU A 40 1.25 1.53 25.54
N ARG A 41 0.09 0.88 25.64
CA ARG A 41 -1.22 1.52 25.91
C ARG A 41 -1.46 2.77 25.06
N THR A 42 -0.99 2.79 23.81
CA THR A 42 -1.21 3.90 22.86
C THR A 42 -2.32 3.60 21.87
N GLU A 43 -2.66 2.32 21.68
CA GLU A 43 -3.75 1.92 20.79
C GLU A 43 -5.11 2.09 21.49
N LYS A 44 -6.01 2.80 20.83
CA LYS A 44 -7.36 3.15 21.33
C LYS A 44 -8.48 2.41 20.61
N ARG A 45 -8.17 1.64 19.56
CA ARG A 45 -9.19 0.96 18.74
C ARG A 45 -9.53 -0.43 19.29
N PRO A 46 -10.81 -0.84 19.27
CA PRO A 46 -11.22 -2.17 19.71
C PRO A 46 -10.77 -3.24 18.68
N PRO A 47 -10.59 -4.51 19.10
CA PRO A 47 -9.98 -5.55 18.24
C PRO A 47 -10.81 -5.81 16.98
N ARG A 48 -12.13 -5.68 17.07
CA ARG A 48 -13.05 -5.83 15.94
C ARG A 48 -12.82 -4.79 14.84
N VAL A 49 -12.60 -3.52 15.21
CA VAL A 49 -12.30 -2.43 14.26
C VAL A 49 -10.96 -2.69 13.58
N VAL A 50 -9.97 -3.16 14.34
CA VAL A 50 -8.65 -3.50 13.77
C VAL A 50 -8.72 -4.71 12.85
N CYS A 51 -9.51 -5.74 13.18
CA CYS A 51 -9.73 -6.87 12.29
C CYS A 51 -10.31 -6.43 10.93
N PHE A 52 -11.30 -5.53 10.93
CA PHE A 52 -11.84 -4.96 9.69
C PHE A 52 -10.83 -4.09 8.94
N ASP A 53 -10.03 -3.28 9.64
CA ASP A 53 -8.96 -2.51 9.02
C ASP A 53 -7.90 -3.42 8.38
N LEU A 54 -7.56 -4.53 9.02
CA LEU A 54 -6.64 -5.53 8.48
C LEU A 54 -7.24 -6.21 7.24
N LEU A 55 -8.51 -6.61 7.28
CA LEU A 55 -9.18 -7.19 6.12
C LEU A 55 -9.18 -6.21 4.94
N LYS A 56 -9.48 -4.93 5.19
CA LYS A 56 -9.40 -3.87 4.18
C LYS A 56 -8.00 -3.75 3.60
N MET A 57 -6.95 -3.75 4.43
CA MET A 57 -5.57 -3.66 3.97
C MET A 57 -5.15 -4.89 3.16
N VAL A 58 -5.55 -6.09 3.57
CA VAL A 58 -5.28 -7.34 2.85
C VAL A 58 -5.95 -7.32 1.48
N THR A 59 -7.23 -6.99 1.41
CA THR A 59 -7.96 -6.88 0.13
C THR A 59 -7.32 -5.85 -0.79
N ALA A 60 -7.04 -4.64 -0.27
CA ALA A 60 -6.41 -3.60 -1.05
C ALA A 60 -5.01 -4.01 -1.54
N GLY A 61 -4.20 -4.63 -0.67
CA GLY A 61 -2.86 -5.11 -0.99
C GLY A 61 -2.87 -6.26 -2.00
N PHE A 62 -3.82 -7.18 -1.91
CA PHE A 62 -3.99 -8.29 -2.84
C PHE A 62 -4.32 -7.78 -4.25
N VAL A 63 -5.35 -6.93 -4.38
CA VAL A 63 -5.77 -6.38 -5.67
C VAL A 63 -4.68 -5.51 -6.28
N ALA A 64 -4.00 -4.68 -5.47
CA ALA A 64 -2.89 -3.87 -5.94
C ALA A 64 -1.71 -4.74 -6.41
N SER A 65 -1.34 -5.77 -5.65
CA SER A 65 -0.28 -6.72 -6.03
C SER A 65 -0.58 -7.43 -7.36
N LEU A 66 -1.85 -7.72 -7.65
CA LEU A 66 -2.27 -8.28 -8.93
C LEU A 66 -2.05 -7.29 -10.09
N ALA A 67 -2.35 -6.01 -9.87
CA ALA A 67 -2.06 -4.96 -10.84
C ALA A 67 -0.54 -4.84 -11.08
N ASN A 68 0.26 -4.82 -10.02
CA ASN A 68 1.72 -4.79 -10.09
C ASN A 68 2.31 -6.00 -10.83
N TYR A 69 1.79 -7.19 -10.58
CA TYR A 69 2.19 -8.39 -11.32
C TYR A 69 1.89 -8.25 -12.82
N THR A 70 0.73 -7.70 -13.17
CA THR A 70 0.34 -7.47 -14.57
C THR A 70 1.31 -6.51 -15.27
N PHE A 71 1.71 -5.42 -14.63
CA PHE A 71 2.72 -4.50 -15.18
C PHE A 71 4.11 -5.15 -15.26
N THR A 72 4.50 -5.90 -14.23
CA THR A 72 5.76 -6.65 -14.21
C THR A 72 5.83 -7.63 -15.39
N ALA A 73 4.75 -8.38 -15.65
CA ALA A 73 4.68 -9.31 -16.77
C ALA A 73 4.83 -8.60 -18.12
N LYS A 74 4.13 -7.47 -18.32
CA LYS A 74 4.25 -6.65 -19.53
C LYS A 74 5.67 -6.13 -19.75
N VAL A 75 6.29 -5.58 -18.71
CA VAL A 75 7.68 -5.08 -18.77
C VAL A 75 8.66 -6.23 -19.04
N THR A 76 8.46 -7.38 -18.40
CA THR A 76 9.33 -8.56 -18.59
C THR A 76 9.23 -9.10 -20.01
N TRP A 77 8.03 -9.16 -20.59
CA TRP A 77 7.85 -9.56 -21.99
C TRP A 77 8.46 -8.54 -22.95
N ALA A 78 8.28 -7.25 -22.71
CA ALA A 78 8.91 -6.20 -23.51
C ALA A 78 10.45 -6.23 -23.41
N ALA A 79 10.99 -6.62 -22.25
CA ALA A 79 12.41 -6.79 -22.01
C ALA A 79 12.97 -8.12 -22.56
N GLY A 80 12.13 -9.01 -23.08
CA GLY A 80 12.49 -10.33 -23.62
C GLY A 80 13.34 -10.22 -24.88
N GLY A 81 14.62 -9.90 -24.71
CA GLY A 81 15.58 -9.66 -25.79
C GLY A 81 16.50 -8.46 -25.54
N ILE A 82 16.24 -7.65 -24.52
CA ILE A 82 17.13 -6.54 -24.15
C ILE A 82 18.19 -7.05 -23.18
N THR A 83 19.45 -6.90 -23.57
CA THR A 83 20.60 -7.14 -22.71
C THR A 83 21.25 -5.82 -22.29
N VAL A 84 21.67 -5.76 -21.04
CA VAL A 84 22.53 -4.69 -20.52
C VAL A 84 23.83 -5.36 -20.15
N ARG A 85 24.97 -4.88 -20.68
CA ARG A 85 26.30 -5.52 -20.50
C ARG A 85 26.27 -7.04 -20.72
N ASN A 86 25.61 -7.48 -21.79
CA ASN A 86 25.46 -8.89 -22.18
C ASN A 86 24.68 -9.79 -21.19
N LYS A 87 24.04 -9.23 -20.16
CA LYS A 87 23.12 -9.98 -19.28
C LYS A 87 21.66 -9.64 -19.60
N PRO A 88 20.75 -10.63 -19.62
CA PRO A 88 19.33 -10.37 -19.77
C PRO A 88 18.80 -9.62 -18.54
N LEU A 89 17.85 -8.72 -18.75
CA LEU A 89 17.13 -8.09 -17.65
C LEU A 89 16.09 -9.07 -17.09
N GLU A 90 16.12 -9.28 -15.78
CA GLU A 90 15.23 -10.22 -15.12
C GLU A 90 13.94 -9.54 -14.66
N GLY A 91 12.81 -10.24 -14.79
CA GLY A 91 11.51 -9.74 -14.32
C GLY A 91 11.48 -9.42 -12.83
N ILE A 92 12.31 -10.11 -12.03
CA ILE A 92 12.48 -9.81 -10.61
C ILE A 92 13.09 -8.45 -10.30
N GLY A 93 13.98 -7.96 -11.16
CA GLY A 93 14.52 -6.61 -11.01
C GLY A 93 13.43 -5.56 -11.20
N TRP A 94 12.58 -5.76 -12.21
CA TRP A 94 11.45 -4.86 -12.49
C TRP A 94 10.40 -4.89 -11.39
N TYR A 95 10.12 -6.06 -10.82
CA TYR A 95 9.24 -6.17 -9.65
C TYR A 95 9.78 -5.41 -8.43
N GLY A 96 11.08 -5.53 -8.17
CA GLY A 96 11.75 -4.76 -7.13
C GLY A 96 11.65 -3.25 -7.37
N ALA A 97 11.90 -2.81 -8.61
CA ALA A 97 11.75 -1.40 -9.00
C ALA A 97 10.32 -0.89 -8.80
N ILE A 98 9.31 -1.64 -9.24
CA ILE A 98 7.88 -1.29 -9.04
C ILE A 98 7.57 -1.18 -7.55
N SER A 99 8.06 -2.12 -6.74
CA SER A 99 7.82 -2.12 -5.29
C SER A 99 8.46 -0.91 -4.59
N VAL A 100 9.64 -0.46 -5.04
CA VAL A 100 10.29 0.74 -4.51
C VAL A 100 9.53 2.01 -4.94
N VAL A 101 9.16 2.10 -6.22
CA VAL A 101 8.37 3.22 -6.74
C VAL A 101 7.00 3.30 -6.04
N ASP A 102 6.38 2.17 -5.74
CA ASP A 102 5.13 2.11 -4.96
C ASP A 102 5.30 2.75 -3.58
N VAL A 103 6.39 2.48 -2.86
CA VAL A 103 6.59 3.13 -1.55
C VAL A 103 6.86 4.64 -1.68
N LEU A 104 7.64 5.05 -2.68
CA LEU A 104 8.05 6.45 -2.85
C LEU A 104 6.96 7.34 -3.48
N ILE A 105 6.13 6.77 -4.35
CA ILE A 105 5.16 7.51 -5.17
C ILE A 105 3.76 6.95 -4.98
N GLY A 106 3.58 5.65 -5.17
CA GLY A 106 2.26 4.99 -5.11
C GLY A 106 1.55 5.22 -3.77
N THR A 107 2.24 4.96 -2.65
CA THR A 107 1.71 5.07 -1.30
C THR A 107 1.38 6.52 -0.92
N PRO A 108 2.28 7.52 -1.07
CA PRO A 108 1.93 8.92 -0.86
C PRO A 108 0.75 9.36 -1.72
N LEU A 109 0.67 8.92 -2.97
CA LEU A 109 -0.43 9.25 -3.86
C LEU A 109 -1.75 8.62 -3.39
N SER A 110 -1.76 7.35 -2.98
CA SER A 110 -2.93 6.69 -2.39
C SER A 110 -3.42 7.43 -1.14
N ILE A 111 -2.50 7.92 -0.30
CA ILE A 111 -2.84 8.74 0.88
C ILE A 111 -3.45 10.08 0.43
N ALA A 112 -2.85 10.77 -0.55
CA ALA A 112 -3.35 12.04 -1.06
C ALA A 112 -4.76 11.91 -1.64
N ILE A 113 -5.02 10.84 -2.40
CA ILE A 113 -6.35 10.51 -2.93
C ILE A 113 -7.34 10.22 -1.79
N GLY A 114 -6.92 9.44 -0.79
CA GLY A 114 -7.76 9.17 0.38
C GLY A 114 -8.16 10.45 1.13
N ARG A 115 -7.22 11.38 1.31
CA ARG A 115 -7.49 12.72 1.89
C ARG A 115 -8.41 13.56 1.01
N LEU A 116 -8.19 13.56 -0.31
CA LEU A 116 -9.05 14.28 -1.25
C LEU A 116 -10.49 13.79 -1.14
N ILE A 117 -10.72 12.48 -1.09
CA ILE A 117 -12.06 11.90 -0.99
C ILE A 117 -12.74 12.31 0.32
N ASN A 118 -12.04 12.30 1.45
CA ASN A 118 -12.62 12.76 2.72
C ASN A 118 -12.97 14.25 2.69
N ARG A 119 -12.12 15.10 2.09
CA ARG A 119 -12.43 16.53 1.89
C ARG A 119 -13.64 16.74 0.98
N THR A 120 -13.78 15.92 -0.07
CA THR A 120 -14.97 15.93 -0.92
C THR A 120 -16.21 15.52 -0.13
N CYS A 121 -16.13 14.52 0.76
CA CYS A 121 -17.23 14.16 1.65
C CYS A 121 -17.64 15.33 2.56
N GLN A 122 -16.70 16.05 3.16
CA GLN A 122 -16.99 17.25 3.97
C GLN A 122 -17.74 18.33 3.17
N LEU A 123 -17.31 18.59 1.93
CA LEU A 123 -17.97 19.58 1.07
C LEU A 123 -19.38 19.14 0.68
N LEU A 124 -19.56 17.86 0.30
CA LEU A 124 -20.86 17.30 -0.05
C LEU A 124 -21.82 17.32 1.14
N GLU A 125 -21.33 17.00 2.34
CA GLU A 125 -22.12 17.00 3.55
C GLU A 125 -22.76 18.37 3.82
N LYS A 126 -21.98 19.45 3.66
CA LYS A 126 -22.45 20.84 3.80
C LYS A 126 -23.54 21.20 2.78
N GLN A 127 -23.48 20.61 1.59
CA GLN A 127 -24.44 20.86 0.52
C GLN A 127 -25.75 20.05 0.70
N MET A 128 -25.69 18.89 1.36
CA MET A 128 -26.85 18.05 1.59
C MET A 128 -27.72 18.58 2.73
N ARG A 129 -28.82 19.27 2.40
CA ARG A 129 -29.78 19.77 3.40
C ARG A 129 -30.72 18.70 3.91
N THR A 130 -31.18 17.81 3.04
CA THR A 130 -32.15 16.75 3.37
C THR A 130 -31.50 15.55 4.07
N PRO A 131 -32.10 15.01 5.14
CA PRO A 131 -31.66 13.78 5.76
C PRO A 131 -31.87 12.60 4.79
N SER A 132 -30.82 11.84 4.52
CA SER A 132 -30.88 10.66 3.66
C SER A 132 -29.86 9.60 4.12
N PRO A 133 -30.05 8.32 3.76
CA PRO A 133 -29.06 7.27 4.04
C PRO A 133 -27.67 7.59 3.48
N LEU A 134 -27.61 8.29 2.33
CA LEU A 134 -26.35 8.76 1.72
C LEU A 134 -25.68 9.82 2.60
N LYS A 135 -26.45 10.80 3.11
CA LYS A 135 -25.92 11.84 4.01
C LYS A 135 -25.31 11.23 5.27
N VAL A 136 -25.94 10.18 5.83
CA VAL A 136 -25.39 9.45 6.99
C VAL A 136 -24.06 8.78 6.66
N THR A 137 -23.94 8.13 5.50
CA THR A 137 -22.67 7.50 5.07
C THR A 137 -21.57 8.54 4.83
N ILE A 138 -21.91 9.68 4.22
CA ILE A 138 -20.97 10.79 3.99
C ILE A 138 -20.50 11.36 5.33
N HIS A 139 -21.43 11.60 6.27
CA HIS A 139 -21.09 12.04 7.63
C HIS A 139 -20.18 11.04 8.35
N GLN A 140 -20.43 9.74 8.21
CA GLN A 140 -19.53 8.72 8.78
C GLN A 140 -18.15 8.73 8.12
N ASN A 141 -18.03 9.00 6.82
CA ASN A 141 -16.74 9.19 6.14
C ASN A 141 -16.04 10.47 6.62
N THR A 142 -16.79 11.54 6.88
CA THR A 142 -16.27 12.77 7.45
C THR A 142 -15.76 12.57 8.88
N ILE A 143 -16.47 11.89 9.78
CA ILE A 143 -16.03 11.78 11.18
C ILE A 143 -15.05 10.63 11.39
N TYR A 144 -15.31 9.48 10.78
CA TYR A 144 -14.57 8.24 11.07
C TYR A 144 -13.59 7.86 9.96
N GLY A 145 -13.54 8.62 8.86
CA GLY A 145 -12.62 8.37 7.76
C GLY A 145 -11.16 8.36 8.22
N LYS A 146 -10.41 7.35 7.77
CA LYS A 146 -9.01 7.10 8.17
C LYS A 146 -8.03 8.27 7.89
N TYR A 147 -8.45 9.24 7.08
CA TYR A 147 -7.69 10.44 6.71
C TYR A 147 -8.55 11.71 6.83
N SER A 148 -9.55 11.70 7.71
CA SER A 148 -10.38 12.88 7.90
C SER A 148 -9.71 13.88 8.82
N ASP A 149 -9.77 15.15 8.45
CA ASP A 149 -9.33 16.28 9.27
C ASP A 149 -10.25 16.48 10.52
N GLU A 150 -11.44 15.86 10.53
CA GLU A 150 -12.43 15.97 11.61
C GLU A 150 -12.42 14.79 12.59
N HIS A 151 -11.56 13.78 12.37
CA HIS A 151 -11.51 12.63 13.26
C HIS A 151 -10.89 13.01 14.61
N ASP A 152 -11.71 13.00 15.67
CA ASP A 152 -11.25 13.29 17.03
C ASP A 152 -10.36 12.16 17.58
N SER A 153 -9.06 12.44 17.61
CA SER A 153 -8.02 11.57 18.17
C SER A 153 -8.06 11.39 19.69
N THR A 154 -8.78 12.27 20.38
CA THR A 154 -8.90 12.23 21.84
C THR A 154 -9.89 11.16 22.27
N CYS A 155 -10.92 10.88 21.47
CA CYS A 155 -11.88 9.81 21.69
C CYS A 155 -11.19 8.45 21.91
N ASP A 156 -11.47 7.84 23.06
CA ASP A 156 -11.05 6.48 23.37
C ASP A 156 -12.16 5.50 23.00
N TYR A 157 -11.88 4.60 22.05
CA TYR A 157 -12.81 3.58 21.57
C TYR A 157 -12.47 2.20 22.14
N ARG A 158 -11.64 2.10 23.18
CA ARG A 158 -11.26 0.82 23.79
C ARG A 158 -12.46 0.01 24.23
N ASP A 159 -13.44 0.69 24.81
CA ASP A 159 -14.62 0.08 25.44
C ASP A 159 -15.91 0.31 24.66
N PHE A 160 -15.86 1.07 23.55
CA PHE A 160 -17.03 1.38 22.73
C PHE A 160 -16.72 1.28 21.23
N VAL A 161 -17.58 0.57 20.50
CA VAL A 161 -17.46 0.43 19.05
C VAL A 161 -18.08 1.68 18.39
N PRO A 162 -17.35 2.42 17.54
CA PRO A 162 -17.94 3.55 16.83
C PRO A 162 -19.17 3.08 16.04
N PRO A 163 -20.27 3.85 16.02
CA PRO A 163 -21.56 3.43 15.47
C PRO A 163 -21.57 3.49 13.93
N VAL A 164 -20.60 2.85 13.28
CA VAL A 164 -20.42 2.83 11.83
C VAL A 164 -21.24 1.71 11.20
N ARG A 165 -21.93 2.02 10.09
CA ARG A 165 -22.75 1.05 9.35
C ARG A 165 -21.84 0.13 8.51
N TRP A 166 -22.33 -1.06 8.15
CA TRP A 166 -21.61 -1.93 7.20
C TRP A 166 -21.30 -1.17 5.90
N VAL A 167 -22.27 -0.42 5.37
CA VAL A 167 -22.12 0.39 4.16
C VAL A 167 -20.93 1.35 4.22
N TRP A 168 -20.60 1.89 5.41
CA TRP A 168 -19.40 2.71 5.60
C TRP A 168 -18.12 1.89 5.45
N TRP A 169 -18.06 0.70 6.06
CA TRP A 169 -16.92 -0.22 5.92
C TRP A 169 -16.71 -0.65 4.47
N TYR A 170 -17.79 -0.96 3.75
CA TYR A 170 -17.75 -1.25 2.32
C TYR A 170 -17.14 -0.07 1.55
N SER A 171 -17.70 1.13 1.75
CA SER A 171 -17.24 2.36 1.10
C SER A 171 -15.75 2.59 1.34
N GLN A 172 -15.30 2.54 2.60
CA GLN A 172 -13.89 2.72 2.94
C GLN A 172 -12.99 1.66 2.32
N THR A 173 -13.45 0.41 2.26
CA THR A 173 -12.67 -0.70 1.68
C THR A 173 -12.52 -0.54 0.18
N VAL A 174 -13.62 -0.26 -0.52
CA VAL A 174 -13.63 -0.04 -1.97
C VAL A 174 -12.79 1.19 -2.32
N THR A 175 -13.03 2.32 -1.67
CA THR A 175 -12.28 3.56 -1.90
C THR A 175 -10.79 3.38 -1.66
N TRP A 176 -10.40 2.74 -0.55
CA TRP A 176 -8.99 2.50 -0.25
C TRP A 176 -8.35 1.54 -1.24
N THR A 177 -9.06 0.50 -1.65
CA THR A 177 -8.61 -0.45 -2.67
C THR A 177 -8.36 0.28 -4.00
N TRP A 178 -9.30 1.11 -4.44
CA TRP A 178 -9.11 1.92 -5.66
C TRP A 178 -7.94 2.89 -5.56
N ALA A 179 -7.75 3.56 -4.43
CA ALA A 179 -6.61 4.45 -4.21
C ALA A 179 -5.27 3.68 -4.28
N CYS A 180 -5.22 2.48 -3.71
CA CYS A 180 -4.04 1.60 -3.78
C CYS A 180 -3.78 1.09 -5.21
N VAL A 181 -4.82 0.65 -5.91
CA VAL A 181 -4.74 0.20 -7.30
C VAL A 181 -4.27 1.32 -8.21
N LEU A 182 -4.77 2.54 -8.03
CA LEU A 182 -4.33 3.70 -8.82
C LEU A 182 -2.86 4.05 -8.54
N GLY A 183 -2.45 4.03 -7.26
CA GLY A 183 -1.05 4.25 -6.87
C GLY A 183 -0.10 3.21 -7.47
N GLU A 184 -0.46 1.93 -7.40
CA GLU A 184 0.34 0.85 -7.99
C GLU A 184 0.29 0.86 -9.53
N THR A 185 -0.83 1.26 -10.13
CA THR A 185 -0.93 1.46 -11.59
C THR A 185 0.02 2.56 -12.06
N ILE A 186 0.04 3.71 -11.38
CA ILE A 186 0.95 4.81 -11.70
C ILE A 186 2.40 4.39 -11.49
N SER A 187 2.68 3.63 -10.42
CA SER A 187 4.02 3.08 -10.19
C SER A 187 4.45 2.14 -11.32
N GLY A 188 3.55 1.24 -11.75
CA GLY A 188 3.77 0.35 -12.90
C GLY A 188 3.98 1.10 -14.20
N LEU A 189 3.23 2.19 -14.44
CA LEU A 189 3.43 3.06 -15.60
C LEU A 189 4.79 3.77 -15.55
N ILE A 190 5.19 4.32 -14.41
CA ILE A 190 6.52 4.94 -14.24
C ILE A 190 7.62 3.94 -14.59
N VAL A 191 7.51 2.70 -14.10
CA VAL A 191 8.48 1.65 -14.44
C VAL A 191 8.46 1.29 -15.93
N LEU A 192 7.28 1.21 -16.54
CA LEU A 192 7.13 0.98 -17.99
C LEU A 192 7.78 2.12 -18.81
N TYR A 193 7.58 3.38 -18.41
CA TYR A 193 8.24 4.52 -19.06
C TYR A 193 9.74 4.53 -18.81
N SER A 194 10.18 4.19 -17.60
CA SER A 194 11.60 4.02 -17.28
C SER A 194 12.24 2.92 -18.12
N PHE A 195 11.54 1.86 -18.48
CA PHE A 195 12.06 0.85 -19.38
C PHE A 195 12.43 1.42 -20.77
N LEU A 196 11.67 2.38 -21.30
CA LEU A 196 12.00 3.03 -22.59
C LEU A 196 13.35 3.77 -22.54
N LEU A 197 13.79 4.15 -21.35
CA LEU A 197 15.06 4.84 -21.09
C LEU A 197 16.07 3.94 -20.36
N VAL A 198 15.98 2.61 -20.51
CA VAL A 198 16.82 1.64 -19.76
C VAL A 198 18.32 1.80 -20.02
N LYS A 199 18.71 2.34 -21.18
CA LYS A 199 20.11 2.63 -21.54
C LYS A 199 20.60 3.98 -21.02
N SER A 200 19.72 4.81 -20.47
CA SER A 200 20.10 6.11 -19.90
C SER A 200 20.78 5.91 -18.54
N VAL A 201 21.94 6.55 -18.37
CA VAL A 201 22.72 6.54 -17.12
C VAL A 201 21.95 7.25 -15.99
N TRP A 202 21.01 8.13 -16.31
CA TRP A 202 20.26 8.94 -15.33
C TRP A 202 18.91 8.35 -14.92
N ASN A 203 18.66 7.07 -15.16
CA ASN A 203 17.36 6.44 -14.93
C ASN A 203 17.30 5.59 -13.66
N PRO A 204 17.12 6.18 -12.46
CA PRO A 204 17.26 5.48 -11.17
C PRO A 204 16.38 4.22 -11.03
N VAL A 205 15.22 4.21 -11.68
CA VAL A 205 14.29 3.07 -11.69
C VAL A 205 14.89 1.87 -12.45
N ALA A 206 15.47 2.13 -13.63
CA ALA A 206 16.17 1.10 -14.38
C ALA A 206 17.41 0.59 -13.65
N TRP A 207 18.11 1.44 -12.88
CA TRP A 207 19.26 1.03 -12.06
C TRP A 207 18.87 0.00 -11.00
N ILE A 208 17.71 0.14 -10.35
CA ILE A 208 17.22 -0.84 -9.37
C ILE A 208 17.04 -2.20 -10.07
N ALA A 209 16.37 -2.21 -11.23
CA ALA A 209 16.13 -3.43 -11.98
C ALA A 209 17.43 -4.10 -12.47
N VAL A 210 18.38 -3.29 -12.96
CA VAL A 210 19.72 -3.74 -13.38
C VAL A 210 20.49 -4.31 -12.19
N MET A 211 20.54 -3.62 -11.05
CA MET A 211 21.29 -4.08 -9.87
C MET A 211 20.82 -5.44 -9.38
N ILE A 212 19.50 -5.66 -9.30
CA ILE A 212 18.92 -6.95 -8.89
C ILE A 212 19.19 -8.03 -9.95
N SER A 213 19.04 -7.70 -11.24
CA SER A 213 19.31 -8.64 -12.34
C SER A 213 20.77 -9.11 -12.33
N PHE A 214 21.71 -8.28 -11.88
CA PHE A 214 23.13 -8.59 -11.87
C PHE A 214 23.62 -9.32 -10.61
N TRP A 215 22.79 -9.51 -9.60
CA TRP A 215 23.14 -10.32 -8.43
C TRP A 215 23.55 -11.73 -8.85
N ASN A 216 24.74 -12.16 -8.40
CA ASN A 216 25.32 -13.46 -8.77
C ASN A 216 24.80 -14.58 -7.85
N VAL A 217 23.48 -14.70 -7.77
CA VAL A 217 22.78 -15.72 -6.98
C VAL A 217 21.66 -16.34 -7.80
N ASN A 218 21.20 -17.53 -7.41
CA ASN A 218 20.13 -18.20 -8.13
C ASN A 218 18.80 -17.43 -8.05
N CYS A 219 17.90 -17.67 -9.02
CA CYS A 219 16.61 -16.99 -9.11
C CYS A 219 15.75 -17.15 -7.85
N LEU A 220 15.78 -18.33 -7.23
CA LEU A 220 15.03 -18.62 -6.00
C LEU A 220 15.46 -17.71 -4.84
N LEU A 221 16.78 -17.50 -4.67
CA LEU A 221 17.30 -16.64 -3.63
C LEU A 221 16.99 -15.17 -3.92
N LYS A 222 17.06 -14.72 -5.19
CA LYS A 222 16.60 -13.38 -5.57
C LYS A 222 15.13 -13.20 -5.21
N GLN A 223 14.27 -14.17 -5.55
CA GLN A 223 12.84 -14.16 -5.20
C GLN A 223 12.66 -14.06 -3.69
N TYR A 224 13.36 -14.87 -2.90
CA TYR A 224 13.26 -14.82 -1.45
C TYR A 224 13.67 -13.44 -0.90
N VAL A 225 14.80 -12.89 -1.32
CA VAL A 225 15.30 -11.60 -0.82
C VAL A 225 14.42 -10.44 -1.27
N VAL A 226 14.05 -10.36 -2.54
CA VAL A 226 13.27 -9.22 -3.08
C VAL A 226 11.81 -9.31 -2.64
N VAL A 227 11.21 -10.50 -2.67
CA VAL A 227 9.78 -10.70 -2.40
C VAL A 227 9.50 -10.79 -0.91
N LEU A 228 10.23 -11.61 -0.13
CA LEU A 228 9.94 -11.73 1.30
C LEU A 228 10.58 -10.60 2.08
N PHE A 229 11.90 -10.43 2.00
CA PHE A 229 12.58 -9.44 2.83
C PHE A 229 12.31 -8.01 2.32
N GLY A 230 12.50 -7.76 1.03
CA GLY A 230 12.27 -6.47 0.39
C GLY A 230 10.83 -6.00 0.53
N ARG A 231 9.84 -6.82 0.14
CA ARG A 231 8.43 -6.43 0.25
C ARG A 231 7.97 -6.32 1.71
N THR A 232 8.51 -7.11 2.65
CA THR A 232 8.17 -6.94 4.08
C THR A 232 8.68 -5.60 4.61
N ILE A 233 9.93 -5.23 4.31
CA ILE A 233 10.47 -3.92 4.68
C ILE A 233 9.71 -2.79 4.00
N LEU A 234 9.39 -2.93 2.71
CA LEU A 234 8.65 -1.92 1.96
C LEU A 234 7.20 -1.79 2.46
N SER A 235 6.55 -2.90 2.83
CA SER A 235 5.25 -2.90 3.51
C SER A 235 5.34 -2.22 4.87
N TYR A 236 6.40 -2.46 5.64
CA TYR A 236 6.66 -1.74 6.89
C TYR A 236 6.85 -0.25 6.64
N LEU A 237 7.65 0.14 5.65
CA LEU A 237 7.91 1.53 5.31
C LEU A 237 6.64 2.23 4.82
N ARG A 238 5.82 1.55 4.01
CA ARG A 238 4.49 2.00 3.59
C ARG A 238 3.60 2.26 4.81
N LEU A 239 3.64 1.39 5.81
CA LEU A 239 2.88 1.57 7.03
C LEU A 239 3.43 2.66 7.93
N ALA A 240 4.74 2.77 8.05
CA ALA A 240 5.38 3.85 8.77
C ALA A 240 5.07 5.20 8.11
N LEU A 241 5.02 5.26 6.78
CA LEU A 241 4.58 6.44 6.03
C LEU A 241 3.10 6.73 6.28
N ILE A 242 2.22 5.72 6.18
CA ILE A 242 0.79 5.88 6.49
C ILE A 242 0.63 6.38 7.93
N ASP A 243 1.31 5.76 8.90
CA ASP A 243 1.29 6.15 10.31
C ASP A 243 1.95 7.52 10.53
N PHE A 244 2.95 7.93 9.75
CA PHE A 244 3.57 9.26 9.85
C PHE A 244 2.60 10.34 9.35
N PHE A 245 1.98 10.12 8.19
CA PHE A 245 0.96 11.02 7.65
C PHE A 245 -0.37 10.94 8.42
N ASN A 246 -0.60 9.87 9.17
CA ASN A 246 -1.76 9.72 10.06
C ASN A 246 -1.49 10.11 11.51
N LYS A 247 -0.21 10.19 11.94
CA LYS A 247 0.19 10.71 13.23
C LYS A 247 -0.14 12.19 13.20
N TYR A 248 -1.38 12.46 13.57
CA TYR A 248 -1.77 13.45 14.53
C TYR A 248 -0.70 14.53 14.65
N THR A 249 -0.85 15.57 13.86
CA THR A 249 -0.77 16.89 14.47
C THR A 249 -1.78 16.83 15.61
N GLN A 250 -1.36 16.34 16.80
CA GLN A 250 -1.90 16.89 18.03
C GLN A 250 -1.83 18.38 17.73
N ARG A 251 -2.99 19.03 17.58
CA ARG A 251 -3.01 20.46 17.79
C ARG A 251 -2.37 20.58 19.14
N THR A 252 -1.11 21.01 19.18
CA THR A 252 -0.51 21.55 20.38
C THR A 252 -1.62 22.39 20.97
N PRO A 253 -2.10 22.10 22.20
CA PRO A 253 -3.17 22.90 22.76
C PRO A 253 -2.68 24.33 22.65
N ALA A 254 -3.40 25.14 21.87
CA ALA A 254 -3.19 26.56 21.85
C ALA A 254 -3.61 27.00 23.25
N TRP A 255 -2.65 26.99 24.17
CA TRP A 255 -2.80 27.40 25.54
C TRP A 255 -1.75 28.48 25.82
N PRO A 256 -2.12 29.49 26.64
CA PRO A 256 -3.34 29.51 27.42
C PRO A 256 -4.53 30.20 26.73
N PRO A 257 -5.77 29.83 27.10
CA PRO A 257 -7.00 30.52 26.73
C PRO A 257 -7.07 31.89 27.41
N PRO A 258 -7.88 32.83 26.87
CA PRO A 258 -8.21 34.08 27.54
C PRO A 258 -9.01 33.86 28.83
#